data_AF-A0A167DMX2-F1
#
_entry.id   AF-A0A167DMX2-F1
#
_cell.length_a   1.000
_cell.length_b   1.000
_cell.length_c   1.000
_cell.angle_alpha   90.00
_cell.angle_beta   90.00
_cell.angle_gamma   90.00
#
_symmetry.space_group_name_H-M   'P 1'
#
loop_
_entity.id
_entity.type
_entity.pdbx_description
1 polymer ?
#
loop_
_entity_poly.entity_id
_entity_poly.type
_entity_poly.pdbx_seq_one_letter_code
_entity_poly.pdbx_strand_id
1 'polypeptide(L)'
;MSHHKASSKKDRTITQSNSFYAQLARDNTMADSIYKVFLRNPNSQVIHFNGAFHSNYHLGTVDALKRVAPDLKITVISPQFINEKIDWNKGDYIYKIKSLPARYIKKENRDKAVMKVMSAKSKKSCVL
;
A
#
# COMPACT_ATOMS: atom_id res chain seq x y z
N MET A 1 14.04 51.55 16.69
CA MET A 1 13.88 51.18 15.27
C MET A 1 13.67 49.68 15.20
N SER A 2 12.44 49.27 14.92
CA SER A 2 12.03 47.86 14.87
C SER A 2 12.44 47.27 13.52
N HIS A 3 13.37 46.32 13.50
CA HIS A 3 13.69 45.55 12.31
C HIS A 3 12.86 44.26 12.33
N HIS A 4 11.65 44.34 11.75
CA HIS A 4 10.94 43.15 11.28
C HIS A 4 11.73 42.53 10.13
N LYS A 5 12.48 41.47 10.42
CA LYS A 5 13.12 40.65 9.38
C LYS A 5 12.05 39.72 8.80
N ALA A 6 11.58 40.05 7.60
CA ALA A 6 10.68 39.20 6.83
C ALA A 6 11.33 37.82 6.64
N SER A 7 10.69 36.77 7.18
CA SER A 7 11.05 35.38 6.90
C SER A 7 10.72 35.09 5.44
N SER A 8 11.74 34.91 4.61
CA SER A 8 11.55 34.45 3.23
C SER A 8 10.94 33.05 3.26
N LYS A 9 9.76 32.91 2.64
CA LYS A 9 9.14 31.61 2.38
C LYS A 9 10.07 30.82 1.46
N LYS A 10 10.82 29.89 2.04
CA LYS A 10 11.65 28.95 1.29
C LYS A 10 10.71 28.01 0.53
N ASP A 11 10.74 28.09 -0.79
CA ASP A 11 10.02 27.20 -1.69
C ASP A 11 10.39 25.76 -1.35
N ARG A 12 9.45 24.99 -0.79
CA ARG A 12 9.71 23.62 -0.35
C ARG A 12 9.58 22.71 -1.55
N THR A 13 10.68 22.46 -2.25
CA THR A 13 10.76 21.36 -3.22
C THR A 13 10.43 20.05 -2.49
N ILE A 14 9.26 19.48 -2.75
CA ILE A 14 8.89 18.16 -2.20
C ILE A 14 9.70 17.13 -2.98
N THR A 15 10.85 16.73 -2.45
CA THR A 15 11.60 15.58 -2.96
C THR A 15 10.91 14.30 -2.48
N GLN A 16 10.25 13.60 -3.40
CA GLN A 16 9.68 12.30 -3.11
C GLN A 16 10.79 11.31 -2.75
N SER A 17 10.61 10.59 -1.65
CA SER A 17 11.62 9.65 -1.16
C SER A 17 11.72 8.39 -2.04
N ASN A 18 12.87 7.72 -2.04
CA ASN A 18 13.04 6.44 -2.75
C ASN A 18 12.00 5.38 -2.34
N SER A 19 11.49 5.44 -1.10
CA SER A 19 10.43 4.53 -0.67
C SER A 19 9.11 4.80 -1.39
N PHE A 20 8.79 6.06 -1.68
CA PHE A 20 7.61 6.40 -2.47
C PHE A 20 7.70 5.81 -3.89
N TYR A 21 8.81 6.03 -4.58
CA TYR A 21 9.02 5.44 -5.91
C TYR A 21 9.03 3.91 -5.89
N ALA A 22 9.59 3.30 -4.84
CA ALA A 22 9.53 1.85 -4.68
C ALA A 22 8.09 1.33 -4.51
N GLN A 23 7.22 2.07 -3.81
CA GLN A 23 5.81 1.69 -3.69
C GLN A 23 5.08 1.81 -5.04
N LEU A 24 5.32 2.89 -5.79
CA LEU A 24 4.78 3.03 -7.15
C LEU A 24 5.24 1.90 -8.06
N ALA A 25 6.53 1.54 -8.02
CA ALA A 25 7.06 0.42 -8.79
C ALA A 25 6.33 -0.88 -8.44
N ARG A 26 6.14 -1.18 -7.15
CA ARG A 26 5.36 -2.35 -6.70
C ARG A 26 3.92 -2.34 -7.20
N ASP A 27 3.22 -1.21 -7.08
CA ASP A 27 1.83 -1.07 -7.54
C ASP A 27 1.69 -1.32 -9.04
N ASN A 28 2.58 -0.74 -9.85
CA ASN A 28 2.57 -0.95 -11.30
C ASN A 28 2.95 -2.39 -11.68
N THR A 29 3.91 -3.02 -10.98
CA THR A 29 4.25 -4.44 -11.22
C THR A 29 3.09 -5.37 -10.85
N MET A 30 2.38 -5.10 -9.75
CA MET A 30 1.19 -5.87 -9.39
C MET A 30 0.08 -5.71 -10.44
N ALA A 31 -0.18 -4.48 -10.89
CA ALA A 31 -1.17 -4.21 -11.93
C ALA A 31 -0.85 -4.92 -13.26
N ASP A 32 0.40 -4.83 -13.72
CA ASP A 32 0.87 -5.50 -14.94
C ASP A 32 0.72 -7.03 -14.84
N SER A 33 1.08 -7.62 -13.69
CA SER A 33 0.91 -9.06 -13.45
C SER A 33 -0.56 -9.48 -13.50
N ILE A 34 -1.45 -8.75 -12.84
CA ILE A 34 -2.90 -9.00 -12.86
C ILE A 34 -3.43 -8.91 -14.30
N TYR A 35 -3.07 -7.85 -15.03
CA TYR A 35 -3.56 -7.64 -16.39
C TYR A 35 -3.11 -8.76 -17.34
N LYS A 36 -1.84 -9.19 -17.25
CA LYS A 36 -1.32 -10.31 -18.04
C LYS A 36 -2.03 -11.63 -17.74
N VAL A 37 -2.41 -11.88 -16.48
CA VAL A 37 -3.19 -13.08 -16.13
C VAL A 37 -4.61 -12.97 -16.67
N PHE A 38 -5.25 -11.82 -16.53
CA PHE A 38 -6.59 -11.56 -17.05
C PHE A 38 -6.68 -11.78 -18.57
N LEU A 39 -5.73 -11.23 -19.34
CA LEU A 39 -5.67 -11.41 -20.80
C LEU A 39 -5.48 -12.88 -21.22
N ARG A 40 -4.69 -13.64 -20.47
CA ARG A 40 -4.42 -15.06 -20.76
C ARG A 40 -5.59 -15.98 -20.37
N ASN A 41 -6.50 -15.52 -19.53
CA ASN A 41 -7.59 -16.34 -18.98
C ASN A 41 -8.93 -15.57 -19.04
N PRO A 42 -9.47 -15.30 -20.25
CA PRO A 42 -10.62 -14.40 -20.44
C PRO A 42 -11.92 -14.88 -19.76
N ASN A 43 -12.04 -16.18 -19.48
CA ASN A 43 -13.21 -16.77 -18.84
C ASN A 43 -13.01 -17.03 -17.33
N SER A 44 -11.95 -16.47 -16.74
CA SER A 44 -11.60 -16.68 -15.33
C SER A 44 -11.67 -15.39 -14.54
N GLN A 45 -12.01 -15.52 -13.27
CA GLN A 45 -11.89 -14.42 -12.30
C GLN A 45 -10.49 -14.42 -11.68
N VAL A 46 -9.86 -13.25 -11.62
CA VAL A 46 -8.55 -13.08 -10.96
C VAL A 46 -8.77 -12.62 -9.52
N ILE A 47 -8.20 -13.35 -8.57
CA ILE A 47 -8.15 -12.95 -7.15
C ILE A 47 -6.70 -12.62 -6.80
N HIS A 48 -6.45 -11.39 -6.35
CA HIS A 48 -5.13 -10.93 -5.96
C HIS A 48 -5.10 -10.58 -4.47
N PHE A 49 -4.21 -11.23 -3.71
CA PHE A 49 -3.99 -10.92 -2.30
C PHE A 49 -2.82 -9.96 -2.17
N ASN A 50 -3.08 -8.76 -1.65
CA ASN A 50 -2.04 -7.76 -1.38
C ASN A 50 -2.20 -7.15 0.02
N GLY A 51 -1.21 -6.33 0.40
CA GLY A 51 -1.35 -5.49 1.59
C GLY A 51 -2.36 -4.38 1.35
N ALA A 52 -3.20 -4.09 2.34
CA ALA A 52 -4.31 -3.13 2.23
C ALA A 52 -3.90 -1.73 1.73
N PHE A 53 -2.64 -1.32 1.95
CA PHE A 53 -2.06 -0.09 1.41
C PHE A 53 -2.14 0.00 -0.13
N HIS A 54 -2.12 -1.14 -0.82
CA HIS A 54 -2.02 -1.23 -2.27
C HIS A 54 -3.39 -1.35 -2.98
N SER A 55 -4.49 -1.32 -2.25
CA SER A 55 -5.84 -1.53 -2.83
C SER A 55 -6.96 -0.76 -2.15
N ASN A 56 -6.81 -0.38 -0.87
CA ASN A 56 -7.83 0.41 -0.18
C ASN A 56 -8.14 1.72 -0.94
N TYR A 57 -9.41 2.13 -0.88
CA TYR A 57 -9.94 3.33 -1.55
C TYR A 57 -9.76 3.31 -3.07
N HIS A 58 -9.58 2.11 -3.66
CA HIS A 58 -9.29 1.92 -5.08
C HIS A 58 -8.01 2.63 -5.56
N LEU A 59 -7.04 2.87 -4.66
CA LEU A 59 -5.74 3.47 -4.96
C LEU A 59 -4.64 2.40 -5.14
N GLY A 60 -3.42 2.85 -5.44
CA GLY A 60 -2.24 1.99 -5.58
C GLY A 60 -2.34 1.09 -6.80
N THR A 61 -2.41 -0.22 -6.58
CA THR A 61 -2.51 -1.22 -7.65
C THR A 61 -3.81 -1.06 -8.44
N VAL A 62 -4.92 -0.73 -7.77
CA VAL A 62 -6.23 -0.60 -8.43
C VAL A 62 -6.23 0.58 -9.41
N ASP A 63 -5.74 1.74 -8.97
CA ASP A 63 -5.57 2.93 -9.80
C ASP A 63 -4.59 2.66 -10.96
N ALA A 64 -3.45 1.99 -10.70
CA ALA A 64 -2.52 1.59 -11.75
C ALA A 64 -3.15 0.66 -12.80
N LEU A 65 -3.97 -0.31 -12.37
CA LEU A 65 -4.66 -1.22 -13.25
C LEU A 65 -5.73 -0.53 -14.09
N LYS A 66 -6.47 0.42 -13.50
CA LYS A 66 -7.47 1.23 -14.21
C LYS A 66 -6.88 2.12 -15.30
N ARG A 67 -5.64 2.58 -15.14
CA ARG A 67 -4.94 3.34 -16.21
C ARG A 67 -4.70 2.52 -17.48
N VAL A 68 -4.45 1.22 -17.34
CA VAL A 68 -4.17 0.34 -18.49
C VAL A 68 -5.38 -0.45 -18.98
N ALA A 69 -6.39 -0.64 -18.12
CA ALA A 69 -7.62 -1.35 -18.42
C ALA A 69 -8.83 -0.63 -17.78
N PRO A 70 -9.28 0.50 -18.34
CA PRO A 70 -10.31 1.35 -17.73
C PRO A 70 -11.65 0.63 -17.54
N ASP A 71 -11.98 -0.27 -18.48
CA ASP A 71 -13.25 -1.02 -18.49
C ASP A 71 -13.26 -2.24 -17.57
N LEU A 72 -12.11 -2.61 -16.99
CA LEU A 72 -12.00 -3.78 -16.12
C LEU A 72 -12.85 -3.59 -14.86
N LYS A 73 -13.76 -4.52 -14.57
CA LYS A 73 -14.53 -4.51 -13.33
C LYS A 73 -13.65 -4.99 -12.19
N ILE A 74 -13.46 -4.15 -11.17
CA ILE A 74 -12.58 -4.43 -10.03
C ILE A 74 -13.40 -4.28 -8.76
N THR A 75 -13.20 -5.22 -7.83
CA THR A 75 -13.80 -5.22 -6.51
C THR A 75 -12.70 -5.29 -5.45
N VAL A 76 -12.73 -4.38 -4.49
CA VAL A 76 -11.81 -4.29 -3.36
C VAL A 76 -12.49 -4.86 -2.11
N ILE A 77 -11.85 -5.86 -1.50
CA ILE A 77 -12.32 -6.49 -0.26
C ILE A 77 -11.32 -6.17 0.84
N SER A 78 -11.70 -5.30 1.78
CA SER A 78 -10.76 -4.70 2.75
C SER A 78 -10.99 -5.17 4.18
N PRO A 79 -9.92 -5.45 4.95
CA PRO A 79 -10.02 -5.76 6.37
C PRO A 79 -10.27 -4.52 7.25
N GLN A 80 -11.05 -4.71 8.31
CA GLN A 80 -11.22 -3.77 9.43
C GLN A 80 -11.16 -4.52 10.76
N PHE A 81 -10.46 -4.00 11.77
CA PHE A 81 -10.52 -4.62 13.09
C PHE A 81 -11.90 -4.45 13.74
N ILE A 82 -12.34 -5.46 14.52
CA ILE A 82 -13.67 -5.47 15.17
C ILE A 82 -13.91 -4.23 16.05
N ASN A 83 -12.85 -3.71 16.68
CA ASN A 83 -12.92 -2.61 17.64
C ASN A 83 -12.73 -1.23 17.00
N GLU A 84 -12.62 -1.15 15.68
CA GLU A 84 -12.45 0.10 14.94
C GLU A 84 -13.76 0.47 14.23
N LYS A 85 -14.02 1.78 14.12
CA LYS A 85 -15.14 2.28 13.31
C LYS A 85 -14.94 1.83 11.85
N ILE A 86 -15.99 1.31 11.25
CA ILE A 86 -15.96 0.89 9.84
C ILE A 86 -15.83 2.14 8.97
N ASP A 87 -14.80 2.13 8.13
CA ASP A 87 -14.69 3.04 7.00
C ASP A 87 -15.23 2.35 5.75
N TRP A 88 -16.44 2.73 5.33
CA TRP A 88 -17.11 2.17 4.17
C TRP A 88 -16.49 2.58 2.84
N ASN A 89 -15.65 3.62 2.81
CA ASN A 89 -14.97 4.04 1.58
C ASN A 89 -13.70 3.22 1.29
N LYS A 90 -13.28 2.38 2.25
CA LYS A 90 -12.04 1.61 2.15
C LYS A 90 -12.06 0.57 1.03
N GLY A 91 -13.23 0.03 0.69
CA GLY A 91 -13.41 -0.96 -0.37
C GLY A 91 -14.88 -1.30 -0.56
N ASP A 92 -15.19 -2.04 -1.62
CA ASP A 92 -16.56 -2.44 -1.97
C ASP A 92 -17.17 -3.41 -0.94
N TYR A 93 -16.31 -4.22 -0.29
CA TYR A 93 -16.70 -5.09 0.81
C TYR A 93 -15.72 -4.94 1.97
N ILE A 94 -16.26 -4.91 3.19
CA ILE A 94 -15.47 -4.85 4.42
C ILE A 94 -15.69 -6.13 5.23
N TYR A 95 -14.60 -6.79 5.62
CA TYR A 95 -14.65 -7.93 6.55
C TYR A 95 -13.97 -7.60 7.88
N LYS A 96 -14.58 -8.06 8.98
CA LYS A 96 -14.07 -7.80 10.32
C LYS A 96 -13.04 -8.84 10.75
N ILE A 97 -11.90 -8.37 11.26
CA ILE A 97 -10.83 -9.20 11.80
C ILE A 97 -10.64 -8.97 13.30
N LYS A 98 -10.33 -10.04 14.04
CA LYS A 98 -10.00 -9.94 15.47
C LYS A 98 -8.72 -9.12 15.65
N SER A 99 -8.65 -8.40 16.76
CA SER A 99 -7.43 -7.68 17.16
C SER A 99 -6.25 -8.64 17.30
N LEU A 100 -5.05 -8.13 17.03
CA LEU A 100 -3.82 -8.89 17.24
C LEU A 100 -3.68 -9.29 18.72
N PRO A 101 -3.11 -10.48 19.04
CA PRO A 101 -2.84 -10.89 20.41
C PRO A 101 -1.93 -9.89 21.14
N ALA A 102 -2.13 -9.73 22.46
CA ALA A 102 -1.40 -8.76 23.30
C ALA A 102 0.14 -8.78 23.13
N ARG A 103 0.72 -9.95 22.85
CA ARG A 103 2.17 -10.10 22.61
C ARG A 103 2.70 -9.29 21.42
N TYR A 104 1.86 -8.99 20.44
CA TYR A 104 2.17 -8.19 19.24
C TYR A 104 1.72 -6.72 19.34
N ILE A 105 0.97 -6.37 20.39
CA ILE A 105 0.49 -4.99 20.60
C ILE A 105 1.62 -4.09 21.10
N LYS A 106 2.57 -4.62 21.87
CA LYS A 106 3.72 -3.84 22.37
C LYS A 106 4.57 -3.35 21.19
N LYS A 107 4.68 -2.03 21.05
CA LYS A 107 5.41 -1.35 19.98
C LYS A 107 6.85 -1.83 19.90
N GLU A 108 7.51 -2.00 21.05
CA GLU A 108 8.89 -2.45 21.13
C GLU A 108 9.07 -3.86 20.52
N ASN A 109 8.11 -4.75 20.73
CA ASN A 109 8.15 -6.11 20.18
C ASN A 109 7.93 -6.09 18.66
N ARG A 110 7.01 -5.26 18.18
CA ARG A 110 6.74 -5.07 16.75
C ARG A 110 7.97 -4.50 16.05
N ASP A 111 8.56 -3.43 16.58
CA ASP A 111 9.71 -2.75 15.98
C ASP A 111 10.92 -3.69 15.95
N LYS A 112 11.19 -4.41 17.04
CA LYS A 112 12.24 -5.46 17.07
C LYS A 112 12.01 -6.54 16.01
N ALA A 113 10.76 -7.02 15.86
CA ALA A 113 10.43 -8.03 14.87
C ALA A 113 10.60 -7.51 13.43
N VAL A 114 10.12 -6.31 13.13
CA VAL A 114 10.27 -5.67 11.82
C VAL A 114 11.75 -5.45 11.49
N MET A 115 12.52 -4.89 12.42
CA MET A 115 13.96 -4.65 12.25
C MET A 115 14.74 -5.95 12.04
N LYS A 116 14.38 -7.02 12.75
CA LYS A 116 14.97 -8.35 12.54
C LYS A 116 14.70 -8.88 11.12
N VAL A 117 13.47 -8.72 10.62
CA VAL A 117 13.12 -9.15 9.25
C VAL A 117 13.85 -8.30 8.21
N MET A 118 13.90 -6.98 8.39
CA MET A 118 14.56 -6.06 7.46
C MET A 118 16.06 -6.29 7.42
N SER A 119 16.73 -6.44 8.58
CA SER A 119 18.16 -6.74 8.65
C SER A 119 18.50 -8.12 8.09
N ALA A 120 17.62 -9.12 8.24
CA ALA A 120 17.81 -10.42 7.61
C ALA A 120 17.69 -10.34 6.08
N LYS A 121 16.80 -9.48 5.55
CA LYS A 121 16.65 -9.24 4.12
C LYS A 121 17.80 -8.43 3.53
N SER A 122 18.34 -7.44 4.25
CA SER A 122 19.47 -6.63 3.75
C SER A 122 20.76 -7.43 3.58
N LYS A 123 20.88 -8.57 4.26
CA LYS A 123 22.00 -9.51 4.11
C LYS A 123 21.86 -10.45 2.91
N LYS A 124 20.69 -10.51 2.28
CA LYS A 124 20.50 -11.30 1.06
C LYS A 124 20.94 -10.47 -0.13
N SER A 125 21.89 -11.01 -0.89
CA SER A 125 22.19 -10.52 -2.24
C SER A 125 20.95 -10.69 -3.10
N CYS A 126 20.49 -9.60 -3.73
CA CYS A 126 19.54 -9.70 -4.82
C CYS A 126 20.28 -10.25 -6.03
N VAL A 127 20.07 -11.53 -6.34
CA VAL A 127 20.50 -12.10 -7.61
C VAL A 127 19.46 -11.67 -8.64
N LEU A 128 19.89 -10.90 -9.64
CA LEU A 128 19.08 -10.53 -10.80
C LEU A 128 18.94 -11.73 -11.73
#